data_AF-A0A9D1FEW9-F1
#
_entry.id   AF-A0A9D1FEW9-F1
#
_cell.length_a   1.000
_cell.length_b   1.000
_cell.length_c   1.000
_cell.angle_alpha   90.00
_cell.angle_beta   90.00
_cell.angle_gamma   90.00
#
_symmetry.space_group_name_H-M   'P 1'
#
loop_
_entity.id
_entity.type
_entity.pdbx_description
1 polymer ?
#
loop_
_entity_poly.entity_id
_entity_poly.type
_entity_poly.pdbx_seq_one_letter_code
_entity_poly.pdbx_strand_id
1 'polypeptide(L)'
;MNLAMWRSMDYLAKKMKLSCSGLAISGGLDATTFNKSKRASKYGQPRWLSMETIFKILKSSHTSIIEYAAILQMLIDEYDENNDN
;
A
#
# COMPACT_ATOMS: atom_id res chain seq x y z
N MET A 1 -9.78 -6.64 2.98
CA MET A 1 -8.38 -7.05 3.19
C MET A 1 -7.39 -6.59 2.09
N ASN A 2 -7.45 -7.11 0.84
CA ASN A 2 -6.42 -6.79 -0.19
C ASN A 2 -6.36 -5.29 -0.56
N LEU A 3 -7.51 -4.63 -0.71
CA LEU A 3 -7.58 -3.21 -1.06
C LEU A 3 -6.94 -2.31 0.00
N ALA A 4 -7.05 -2.68 1.28
CA ALA A 4 -6.45 -1.93 2.39
C ALA A 4 -4.92 -1.87 2.28
N MET A 5 -4.27 -2.94 1.79
CA MET A 5 -2.82 -2.94 1.55
C MET A 5 -2.40 -2.01 0.42
N TRP A 6 -3.18 -1.91 -0.65
CA TRP A 6 -2.87 -0.95 -1.72
C TRP A 6 -3.14 0.49 -1.28
N ARG A 7 -4.23 0.71 -0.53
CA ARG A 7 -4.56 2.02 0.03
C ARG A 7 -3.55 2.45 1.10
N SER A 8 -2.97 1.53 1.85
CA SER A 8 -1.92 1.86 2.83
C SER A 8 -0.64 2.35 2.15
N MET A 9 -0.28 1.80 0.99
CA MET A 9 0.83 2.34 0.18
C MET A 9 0.50 3.75 -0.34
N ASP A 10 -0.72 3.99 -0.81
CA ASP A 10 -1.17 5.31 -1.25
C ASP A 10 -1.15 6.33 -0.07
N TYR A 11 -1.52 5.89 1.14
CA TYR A 11 -1.46 6.68 2.35
C TYR A 11 -0.02 7.02 2.74
N LEU A 12 0.88 6.04 2.70
CA LEU A 12 2.31 6.25 2.99
C LEU A 12 2.95 7.20 1.98
N ALA A 13 2.63 7.08 0.68
CA ALA A 13 3.09 8.01 -0.34
C ALA A 13 2.67 9.45 0.00
N LYS A 14 1.39 9.65 0.35
CA LYS A 14 0.87 10.96 0.77
C LYS A 14 1.56 11.49 2.03
N LYS A 15 1.75 10.65 3.05
CA LYS A 15 2.47 11.00 4.30
C LYS A 15 3.89 11.49 4.01
N MET A 16 4.57 10.87 3.05
CA MET A 16 5.92 11.25 2.61
C MET A 16 5.95 12.40 1.59
N LYS A 17 4.79 12.96 1.20
CA LYS A 17 4.67 13.94 0.10
C LYS A 17 5.23 13.43 -1.23
N LEU A 18 5.15 12.12 -1.46
CA LEU A 18 5.58 11.45 -2.69
C LEU A 18 4.38 10.99 -3.51
N SER A 19 4.60 10.80 -4.82
CA SER A 19 3.67 10.02 -5.66
C SER A 19 3.86 8.52 -5.40
N CYS A 20 2.90 7.69 -5.81
CA CYS A 20 3.03 6.22 -5.70
C CYS A 20 4.30 5.72 -6.41
N SER A 21 4.65 6.31 -7.56
CA SER A 21 5.89 6.01 -8.26
C SER A 21 7.13 6.49 -7.50
N GLY A 22 7.07 7.68 -6.89
CA GLY A 22 8.14 8.19 -6.03
C GLY A 22 8.40 7.31 -4.82
N LEU A 23 7.33 6.78 -4.19
CA LEU A 23 7.42 5.81 -3.10
C LEU A 23 8.04 4.49 -3.57
N ALA A 24 7.68 4.00 -4.75
CA ALA A 24 8.29 2.80 -5.31
C ALA A 24 9.79 2.98 -5.52
N ILE A 25 10.19 4.12 -6.11
CA ILE A 25 11.59 4.46 -6.34
C ILE A 25 12.36 4.60 -5.02
N SER A 26 11.78 5.24 -3.99
CA SER A 26 12.43 5.36 -2.68
C SER A 26 12.71 4.00 -2.02
N GLY A 27 11.86 3.01 -2.29
CA GLY A 27 12.04 1.62 -1.85
C GLY A 27 12.93 0.75 -2.74
N GLY A 28 13.53 1.31 -3.81
CA GLY A 28 14.30 0.54 -4.77
C GLY A 28 13.45 -0.43 -5.62
N LEU A 29 12.18 -0.10 -5.83
CA LEU A 29 11.25 -0.85 -6.66
C LEU A 29 11.04 -0.17 -8.00
N ASP A 30 10.50 -0.92 -8.96
CA ASP A 30 10.06 -0.35 -10.24
C ASP A 30 8.99 0.72 -10.01
N ALA A 31 9.10 1.86 -10.69
CA ALA A 31 8.21 3.02 -10.54
C ALA A 31 6.73 2.70 -10.80
N THR A 32 6.41 1.61 -11.49
CA THR A 32 5.03 1.18 -11.79
C THR A 32 4.47 0.20 -10.77
N THR A 33 5.25 -0.23 -9.78
CA THR A 33 4.89 -1.27 -8.80
C THR A 33 3.56 -0.99 -8.10
N PHE A 34 3.29 0.27 -7.73
CA PHE A 34 2.08 0.67 -7.03
C PHE A 34 0.96 1.23 -7.93
N ASN A 35 1.14 1.20 -9.25
CA ASN A 35 0.14 1.70 -10.20
C ASN A 35 -1.15 0.87 -10.13
N LYS A 36 -2.30 1.53 -10.29
CA LYS A 36 -3.63 0.88 -10.25
C LYS A 36 -3.74 -0.32 -11.20
N SER A 37 -3.16 -0.22 -12.40
CA SER A 37 -3.16 -1.30 -13.40
C SER A 37 -2.40 -2.57 -12.97
N LYS A 38 -1.54 -2.50 -11.96
CA LYS A 38 -0.79 -3.65 -11.41
C LYS A 38 -1.49 -4.30 -10.21
N ARG A 39 -2.56 -3.69 -9.69
CA ARG A 39 -3.30 -4.18 -8.50
C ARG A 39 -4.21 -5.37 -8.81
N ALA A 40 -4.53 -5.59 -10.08
CA ALA A 40 -5.26 -6.75 -10.57
C ALA A 40 -4.38 -7.58 -11.52
N SER A 41 -4.60 -8.89 -11.53
CA SER A 41 -4.08 -9.81 -12.53
C SER A 41 -4.75 -9.57 -13.89
N LYS A 42 -4.16 -10.10 -14.97
CA LYS A 42 -4.73 -10.10 -16.33
C LYS A 42 -6.15 -10.69 -16.37
N TYR A 43 -6.46 -11.58 -15.43
CA TYR A 43 -7.78 -12.22 -15.27
C TYR A 43 -8.70 -11.51 -14.26
N GLY A 44 -8.40 -10.27 -13.89
CA GLY A 44 -9.21 -9.47 -12.96
C GLY A 44 -9.05 -9.82 -11.47
N GLN A 45 -8.30 -10.87 -11.14
CA GLN A 45 -8.09 -11.29 -9.76
C GLN A 45 -7.24 -10.28 -8.98
N PRO A 46 -7.60 -9.91 -7.74
CA PRO A 46 -6.82 -8.97 -6.94
C PRO A 46 -5.43 -9.55 -6.64
N ARG A 47 -4.38 -8.74 -6.85
CA ARG A 47 -2.99 -9.11 -6.57
C ARG A 47 -2.64 -8.68 -5.16
N TRP A 48 -1.95 -9.55 -4.42
CA TRP A 48 -1.38 -9.22 -3.11
C TRP A 48 0.03 -8.68 -3.27
N LEU A 49 0.39 -7.68 -2.46
CA LEU A 49 1.79 -7.27 -2.31
C LEU A 49 2.55 -8.34 -1.54
N SER A 50 3.80 -8.58 -1.91
CA SER A 50 4.67 -9.45 -1.13
C SER A 50 5.12 -8.74 0.15
N MET A 51 5.41 -9.51 1.19
CA MET A 51 6.02 -8.98 2.42
C MET A 51 7.34 -8.26 2.15
N GLU A 52 8.13 -8.76 1.19
CA GLU A 52 9.38 -8.13 0.76
C GLU A 52 9.15 -6.70 0.24
N THR A 53 8.16 -6.51 -0.62
CA THR A 53 7.81 -5.18 -1.15
C THR A 53 7.40 -4.23 -0.02
N ILE A 54 6.59 -4.71 0.93
CA ILE A 54 6.16 -3.90 2.08
C ILE A 54 7.37 -3.49 2.91
N PHE A 55 8.25 -4.42 3.28
CA PHE A 55 9.42 -4.11 4.11
C PHE A 55 10.40 -3.15 3.45
N LYS A 56 10.59 -3.23 2.12
CA LYS A 56 11.40 -2.26 1.37
C LYS A 56 10.85 -0.84 1.52
N ILE A 57 9.53 -0.68 1.43
CA ILE A 57 8.88 0.61 1.64
C ILE A 57 9.04 1.09 3.06
N LEU A 58 8.68 0.25 4.05
CA LEU A 58 8.76 0.61 5.47
C LEU A 58 10.16 1.07 5.87
N LYS A 59 11.20 0.39 5.34
CA LYS A 59 12.59 0.80 5.53
C LYS A 59 12.89 2.16 4.91
N SER A 60 12.45 2.41 3.67
CA SER A 60 12.67 3.69 2.98
C SER A 60 11.86 4.85 3.56
N SER A 61 10.69 4.56 4.14
CA SER A 61 9.78 5.53 4.71
C SER A 61 10.02 5.78 6.21
N HIS A 62 11.05 5.14 6.78
CA HIS A 62 11.32 5.13 8.22
C HIS A 62 10.08 4.83 9.06
N THR A 63 9.20 3.97 8.54
CA THR A 63 7.94 3.62 9.18
C THR A 63 8.09 2.27 9.88
N SER A 64 7.74 2.21 11.15
CA SER A 64 7.76 0.95 11.90
C SER A 64 6.64 0.00 11.44
N ILE A 65 6.81 -1.30 11.69
CA ILE A 65 5.76 -2.29 11.42
C ILE A 65 4.50 -1.98 12.24
N ILE A 66 4.66 -1.48 13.47
CA ILE A 66 3.55 -1.14 14.35
C ILE A 66 2.74 0.03 13.77
N GLU A 67 3.40 1.09 13.31
CA GLU A 67 2.73 2.19 12.62
C GLU A 67 2.00 1.72 11.36
N TYR A 68 2.63 0.84 10.58
CA TYR A 68 2.02 0.28 9.38
C TYR A 68 0.78 -0.56 9.70
N ALA A 69 0.85 -1.40 10.74
CA ALA A 69 -0.28 -2.20 11.21
C ALA A 69 -1.44 -1.31 11.67
N ALA A 70 -1.15 -0.20 12.37
CA ALA A 70 -2.19 0.76 12.76
C ALA A 70 -2.87 1.42 11.55
N ILE A 71 -2.10 1.81 10.52
CA ILE A 71 -2.65 2.33 9.26
C ILE A 71 -3.54 1.29 8.57
N LEU A 72 -3.10 0.02 8.54
CA LEU A 72 -3.89 -1.06 7.97
C LEU A 72 -5.19 -1.28 8.72
N GLN A 73 -5.14 -1.32 10.06
CA GLN A 73 -6.33 -1.49 10.88
C GLN A 73 -7.33 -0.37 10.63
N MET A 74 -6.88 0.89 10.68
CA MET A 74 -7.70 2.07 10.38
C MET A 74 -8.37 1.98 9.00
N LEU A 75 -7.66 1.51 7.98
CA LEU A 75 -8.22 1.37 6.62
C LEU A 75 -9.16 0.17 6.46
N ILE A 76 -9.02 -0.86 7.30
CA ILE A 76 -9.96 -1.99 7.36
C ILE A 76 -11.24 -1.52 8.03
N ASP A 77 -11.13 -0.84 9.18
CA ASP A 77 -12.27 -0.30 9.90
C ASP A 77 -13.07 0.68 9.01
N GLU A 78 -12.39 1.61 8.31
CA GLU A 78 -13.03 2.51 7.33
C GLU A 78 -13.76 1.72 6.23
N TYR A 79 -13.18 0.61 5.74
CA TYR A 79 -13.82 -0.18 4.70
C TYR A 79 -15.08 -0.89 5.23
N ASP A 80 -15.02 -1.44 6.44
CA ASP A 80 -16.14 -2.16 7.04
C ASP A 80 -17.30 -1.18 7.31
N GLU A 81 -17.02 0.00 7.88
CA GLU A 81 -18.02 1.07 8.11
C GLU A 81 -18.73 1.55 6.83
N ASN A 82 -18.01 1.59 5.69
CA ASN A 82 -18.58 2.03 4.40
C ASN A 82 -19.37 0.94 3.67
N ASN A 83 -19.24 -0.35 4.06
CA ASN A 83 -20.01 -1.44 3.45
C ASN A 83 -21.23 -1.86 4.29
N ASP A 84 -21.27 -1.47 5.57
CA ASP A 84 -22.43 -1.68 6.45
C ASP A 84 -23.50 -0.56 6.34
N ASN A 85 -23.29 0.45 5.49
CA ASN A 85 -24.25 1.50 5.10
C ASN A 85 -24.76 1.30 3.67
#